data_AF-A0A9K3NCN4-F1
#
_entry.id   AF-A0A9K3NCN4-F1
#
_cell.length_a   1.000
_cell.length_b   1.000
_cell.length_c   1.000
_cell.angle_alpha   90.00
_cell.angle_beta   90.00
_cell.angle_gamma   90.00
#
_symmetry.space_group_name_H-M   'P 1'
#
loop_
_entity.id
_entity.type
_entity.pdbx_description
1 polymer ?
#
loop_
_entity_poly.entity_id
_entity_poly.type
_entity_poly.pdbx_seq_one_letter_code
_entity_poly.pdbx_strand_id
1 'polypeptide(L)'
;MYDALARLSSQIPEAYEHASEFGDLHLGDLHLLEITGEDEENKDGNVNQWVALAVVQTYNPRRKVPRSSISIPELEQCLSKASFSAAQKSASIHMPRIDHQNGSDRSEGYSVERLIRKYAAAYMA
;
A
#
# COMPACT_ATOMS: atom_id res chain seq x y z
N MET A 1 -9.23 -6.71 -0.95
CA MET A 1 -8.04 -5.91 -1.36
C MET A 1 -6.93 -6.83 -1.82
N TYR A 2 -6.47 -7.76 -0.99
CA TYR A 2 -5.48 -8.78 -1.41
C TYR A 2 -5.92 -9.57 -2.65
N ASP A 3 -7.16 -10.08 -2.66
CA ASP A 3 -7.71 -10.82 -3.82
C ASP A 3 -7.82 -9.98 -5.10
N ALA A 4 -7.91 -8.65 -4.99
CA ALA A 4 -7.95 -7.77 -6.16
C ALA A 4 -6.54 -7.58 -6.75
N LEU A 5 -5.51 -7.49 -5.89
CA LEU A 5 -4.11 -7.46 -6.32
C LEU A 5 -3.69 -8.79 -6.94
N ALA A 6 -4.13 -9.92 -6.37
CA ALA A 6 -3.85 -11.25 -6.92
C ALA A 6 -4.48 -11.47 -8.31
N ARG A 7 -5.60 -10.79 -8.61
CA ARG A 7 -6.19 -10.78 -9.97
C ARG A 7 -5.44 -9.87 -10.93
N LEU A 8 -4.83 -8.80 -10.44
CA LEU A 8 -4.04 -7.87 -11.24
C LEU A 8 -2.72 -8.49 -11.69
N SER A 9 -2.04 -9.21 -10.80
CA SER A 9 -0.87 -10.02 -11.14
C SER A 9 -0.55 -11.00 -10.01
N SER A 10 -0.21 -12.25 -10.35
CA SER A 10 0.22 -13.25 -9.34
C SER A 10 1.56 -12.90 -8.69
N GLN A 11 2.37 -12.06 -9.34
CA GLN A 11 3.67 -11.64 -8.78
C GLN A 11 3.53 -10.82 -7.49
N ILE A 12 2.41 -10.10 -7.31
CA ILE A 12 2.18 -9.25 -6.15
C ILE A 12 2.04 -10.08 -4.85
N PRO A 13 1.11 -11.06 -4.77
CA PRO A 13 1.02 -11.92 -3.59
C PRO A 13 2.29 -12.76 -3.40
N GLU A 14 2.90 -13.28 -4.47
CA GLU A 14 4.15 -14.06 -4.37
C GLU A 14 5.29 -13.24 -3.73
N ALA A 15 5.48 -11.99 -4.17
CA ALA A 15 6.50 -11.12 -3.60
C ALA A 15 6.23 -10.78 -2.13
N TYR A 16 4.96 -10.56 -1.76
CA TYR A 16 4.56 -10.33 -0.38
C TYR A 16 4.83 -11.56 0.51
N GLU A 17 4.47 -12.75 0.03
CA GLU A 17 4.67 -14.00 0.74
C GLU A 17 6.16 -14.31 0.92
N HIS A 18 6.98 -14.17 -0.13
CA HIS A 18 8.43 -14.29 -0.01
C HIS A 18 9.01 -13.30 1.00
N ALA A 19 8.63 -12.01 0.94
CA ALA A 19 9.08 -11.04 1.94
C ALA A 19 8.70 -11.46 3.37
N SER A 20 7.51 -12.04 3.56
CA SER A 20 7.11 -12.60 4.85
C SER A 20 7.96 -13.79 5.27
N GLU A 21 8.26 -14.72 4.36
CA GLU A 21 9.06 -15.92 4.64
C GLU A 21 10.51 -15.59 5.01
N PHE A 22 11.08 -14.57 4.36
CA PHE A 22 12.42 -14.09 4.66
C PHE A 22 12.48 -13.11 5.85
N GLY A 23 11.34 -12.79 6.46
CA GLY A 23 11.26 -11.87 7.59
C GLY A 23 11.56 -10.41 7.22
N ASP A 24 11.32 -10.04 5.97
CA ASP A 24 11.61 -8.72 5.40
C ASP A 24 10.41 -7.74 5.49
N LEU A 25 9.35 -8.11 6.21
CA LEU A 25 8.19 -7.26 6.42
C LEU A 25 8.29 -6.52 7.75
N HIS A 26 8.89 -5.33 7.76
CA HIS A 26 8.97 -4.48 8.95
C HIS A 26 8.00 -3.30 8.89
N LEU A 27 7.52 -2.88 10.05
CA LEU A 27 6.69 -1.68 10.16
C LEU A 27 7.41 -0.45 9.58
N GLY A 28 6.74 0.26 8.67
CA GLY A 28 7.29 1.41 7.95
C GLY A 28 7.95 1.07 6.61
N ASP A 29 8.03 -0.22 6.25
CA ASP A 29 8.52 -0.65 4.94
C ASP A 29 7.52 -0.35 3.83
N LEU A 30 8.06 -0.04 2.65
CA LEU A 30 7.32 0.19 1.42
C LEU A 30 7.95 -0.66 0.31
N HIS A 31 7.30 -1.76 -0.04
CA HIS A 31 7.77 -2.66 -1.11
C HIS A 31 7.18 -2.18 -2.42
N LEU A 32 8.05 -1.75 -3.33
CA LEU A 32 7.66 -1.21 -4.63
C LEU A 32 7.89 -2.27 -5.71
N LEU A 33 6.80 -2.75 -6.30
CA LEU A 33 6.77 -3.83 -7.27
C LEU A 33 6.36 -3.27 -8.64
N GLU A 34 7.10 -3.59 -9.70
CA GLU A 34 6.71 -3.28 -11.07
C GLU A 34 5.83 -4.42 -11.59
N ILE A 35 4.68 -4.08 -12.18
CA ILE A 35 3.82 -5.06 -12.85
C ILE A 35 4.36 -5.21 -14.26
N THR A 36 5.11 -6.28 -14.50
CA THR A 36 5.58 -6.61 -15.85
C THR A 36 4.43 -7.22 -16.66
N GLY A 37 4.16 -6.67 -17.85
CA GLY A 37 2.97 -6.97 -18.68
C GLY A 37 2.90 -8.36 -19.33
N GLU A 38 3.24 -9.43 -18.61
CA GLU A 38 2.99 -10.80 -19.07
C GLU A 38 1.52 -11.22 -18.89
N ASP A 39 0.77 -10.49 -18.06
CA ASP A 39 -0.66 -10.70 -17.82
C ASP A 39 -1.51 -10.08 -18.96
N GLU A 40 -2.40 -10.88 -19.57
CA GLU A 40 -3.07 -10.59 -20.85
C GLU A 40 -3.90 -9.29 -20.89
N GLU A 41 -4.28 -8.74 -19.74
CA GLU A 41 -5.05 -7.48 -19.62
C GLU A 41 -4.19 -6.21 -19.84
N ASN A 42 -2.85 -6.32 -19.85
CA ASN A 42 -1.93 -5.19 -20.07
C ASN A 42 -1.43 -5.04 -21.51
N LYS A 43 -2.01 -5.78 -22.47
CA LYS A 43 -1.62 -5.73 -23.90
C LYS A 43 -1.96 -4.40 -24.60
N ASP A 44 -2.80 -3.56 -24.01
CA ASP A 44 -3.40 -2.40 -24.71
C ASP A 44 -2.72 -1.04 -24.47
N GLY A 45 -1.55 -0.99 -23.83
CA GLY A 45 -0.66 0.16 -24.01
C GLY A 45 0.23 0.52 -22.83
N ASN A 46 1.54 0.40 -23.05
CA ASN A 46 2.64 1.32 -22.72
C ASN A 46 2.67 2.06 -21.36
N VAL A 47 1.92 1.66 -20.34
CA VAL A 47 1.94 2.28 -19.02
C VAL A 47 2.57 1.31 -18.04
N ASN A 48 3.80 1.58 -17.63
CA ASN A 48 4.43 0.83 -16.54
C ASN A 48 3.60 1.07 -15.26
N GLN A 49 2.93 0.02 -14.79
CA GLN A 49 2.16 0.06 -13.55
C GLN A 49 3.03 -0.44 -12.39
N TRP A 50 2.85 0.20 -11.24
CA TRP A 50 3.63 -0.08 -10.04
C TRP A 50 2.68 -0.26 -8.86
N VAL A 51 2.98 -1.23 -8.00
CA VAL A 51 2.27 -1.47 -6.75
C VAL A 51 3.20 -1.19 -5.58
N ALA A 52 2.76 -0.31 -4.68
CA ALA A 52 3.48 0.02 -3.46
C ALA A 52 2.76 -0.61 -2.26
N LEU A 53 3.36 -1.63 -1.65
CA LEU A 53 2.85 -2.32 -0.47
C LEU A 53 3.42 -1.67 0.79
N ALA A 54 2.59 -0.96 1.54
CA ALA A 54 2.97 -0.29 2.78
C ALA A 54 2.70 -1.17 4.02
N VAL A 55 3.73 -1.43 4.82
CA VAL A 55 3.62 -2.23 6.04
C VAL A 55 3.34 -1.30 7.23
N VAL A 56 2.07 -1.08 7.54
CA VAL A 56 1.62 -0.10 8.56
C VAL A 56 0.77 -0.73 9.67
N GLN A 57 0.61 -2.05 9.66
CA GLN A 57 -0.12 -2.81 10.66
C GLN A 57 0.67 -4.06 11.04
N THR A 58 0.50 -4.50 12.28
CA THR A 58 1.00 -5.79 12.76
C THR A 58 -0.12 -6.82 12.80
N TYR A 59 0.25 -8.09 12.66
CA TYR A 59 -0.65 -9.22 12.80
C TYR A 59 -0.21 -10.12 13.96
N ASN A 60 -1.12 -10.40 14.88
CA ASN A 60 -0.90 -11.33 15.98
C ASN A 60 -2.15 -12.21 16.16
N PRO A 61 -2.11 -13.49 15.74
CA PRO A 61 -3.28 -14.38 15.79
C PRO A 61 -3.72 -14.72 17.22
N ARG A 62 -2.89 -14.44 18.24
CA ARG A 62 -3.22 -14.70 19.66
C ARG A 62 -4.11 -13.61 20.27
N ARG A 63 -4.32 -12.47 19.60
CA ARG A 63 -5.16 -11.37 20.10
C ARG A 63 -6.62 -11.54 19.67
N LYS A 64 -7.56 -11.03 20.49
CA LYS A 64 -9.00 -10.95 20.15
C LYS A 64 -9.26 -10.23 18.83
N VAL A 65 -8.48 -9.19 18.54
CA VAL A 65 -8.42 -8.52 17.23
C VAL A 65 -7.01 -8.73 16.68
N PRO A 66 -6.83 -9.63 15.68
CA PRO A 66 -5.50 -10.02 15.23
C PRO A 66 -4.68 -8.89 14.61
N ARG A 67 -5.32 -7.93 13.94
CA ARG A 67 -4.63 -6.78 13.32
C ARG A 67 -4.60 -5.59 14.28
N SER A 68 -3.49 -4.86 14.31
CA SER A 68 -3.41 -3.57 15.00
C SER A 68 -4.23 -2.50 14.26
N SER A 69 -4.42 -1.33 14.89
CA SER A 69 -4.75 -0.12 14.14
C SER A 69 -3.62 0.22 13.16
N ILE A 70 -3.93 1.06 12.18
CA ILE A 70 -2.94 1.61 11.25
C ILE A 70 -2.04 2.55 12.04
N SER A 71 -0.74 2.31 11.98
CA SER A 71 0.21 3.19 12.62
C SER A 71 0.42 4.44 11.78
N ILE A 72 0.02 5.59 12.33
CA ILE A 72 0.03 6.88 11.64
C ILE A 72 1.46 7.35 11.24
N PRO A 73 2.48 7.23 12.11
CA PRO A 73 3.85 7.63 11.73
C PRO A 73 4.41 6.82 10.56
N GLU A 74 4.22 5.51 10.59
CA GLU A 74 4.68 4.57 9.57
C GLU A 74 3.91 4.78 8.26
N LEU A 75 2.61 5.10 8.34
CA LEU A 75 1.82 5.49 7.17
C LEU A 75 2.35 6.79 6.55
N GLU A 76 2.66 7.81 7.35
CA GLU A 76 3.26 9.06 6.84
C GLU A 76 4.61 8.80 6.18
N GLN A 77 5.45 7.95 6.77
CA GLN A 77 6.73 7.54 6.18
C GLN A 77 6.53 6.79 4.84
N CYS A 78 5.60 5.84 4.79
CA CYS A 78 5.28 5.10 3.58
C CYS A 78 4.73 6.00 2.47
N LEU A 79 3.82 6.92 2.80
CA LEU A 79 3.28 7.90 1.85
C LEU A 79 4.39 8.80 1.31
N SER A 80 5.32 9.26 2.15
CA SER A 80 6.46 10.06 1.70
C SER A 80 7.37 9.29 0.73
N LYS A 81 7.67 8.02 1.01
CA LYS A 81 8.45 7.15 0.12
C LYS A 81 7.72 6.88 -1.21
N ALA A 82 6.41 6.65 -1.15
CA ALA A 82 5.57 6.41 -2.33
C ALA A 82 5.49 7.66 -3.21
N SER A 83 5.25 8.83 -2.61
CA SER A 83 5.26 10.13 -3.29
C SER A 83 6.58 10.42 -3.99
N PHE A 84 7.71 10.18 -3.31
CA PHE A 84 9.03 10.35 -3.91
C PHE A 84 9.22 9.42 -5.12
N SER A 85 8.85 8.15 -4.99
CA SER A 85 8.97 7.16 -6.07
C SER A 85 8.07 7.49 -7.25
N ALA A 86 6.84 7.94 -6.98
CA ALA A 86 5.89 8.38 -8.00
C ALA A 86 6.42 9.60 -8.77
N ALA A 87 6.99 10.58 -8.07
CA ALA A 87 7.59 11.77 -8.69
C ALA A 87 8.77 11.39 -9.61
N GLN A 88 9.65 10.48 -9.17
CA GLN A 88 10.76 9.99 -10.00
C GLN A 88 10.29 9.26 -11.27
N LYS A 89 9.12 8.63 -11.22
CA LYS A 89 8.53 7.87 -12.31
C LYS A 89 7.51 8.66 -13.13
N SER A 90 7.30 9.94 -12.80
CA SER A 90 6.23 10.77 -13.37
C SER A 90 4.86 10.08 -13.33
N ALA A 91 4.57 9.39 -12.24
CA ALA A 91 3.38 8.56 -12.05
C ALA A 91 2.38 9.22 -11.10
N SER A 92 1.09 8.96 -11.33
CA SER A 92 0.03 9.28 -10.37
C SER A 92 -0.08 8.19 -9.29
N ILE A 93 -0.51 8.58 -8.09
CA ILE A 93 -0.78 7.63 -7.00
C ILE A 93 -2.29 7.36 -6.94
N HIS A 94 -2.65 6.08 -7.02
CA HIS A 94 -4.02 5.60 -6.81
C HIS A 94 -4.06 4.72 -5.56
N MET A 95 -5.01 5.01 -4.67
CA MET A 95 -5.10 4.34 -3.37
C MET A 95 -6.54 3.95 -3.09
N PRO A 96 -6.80 2.70 -2.65
CA PRO A 96 -8.13 2.33 -2.19
C PRO A 96 -8.48 3.09 -0.91
N ARG A 97 -9.77 3.32 -0.70
CA ARG A 97 -10.25 3.86 0.57
C ARG A 97 -9.87 2.89 1.70
N ILE A 98 -9.08 3.36 2.64
CA ILE A 98 -8.73 2.59 3.83
C ILE A 98 -9.78 2.87 4.90
N ASP A 99 -10.80 2.03 4.97
CA ASP A 99 -11.82 2.12 6.01
C ASP A 99 -11.30 1.51 7.31
N HIS A 100 -11.23 2.34 8.35
CA HIS A 100 -10.83 1.91 9.69
C HIS A 100 -11.97 1.10 10.32
N GLN A 101 -11.82 -0.23 10.42
CA GLN A 101 -12.90 -1.13 10.87
C GLN A 101 -13.25 -1.02 12.37
N ASN A 102 -12.46 -0.31 13.16
CA ASN A 102 -12.77 -0.10 14.58
C ASN A 102 -13.59 1.18 14.75
N GLY A 103 -14.91 1.02 14.81
CA GLY A 103 -15.90 2.09 15.01
C GLY A 103 -15.82 2.87 16.33
N SER A 104 -14.71 2.78 17.07
CA SER A 104 -14.50 3.51 18.33
C SER A 104 -13.77 4.85 18.16
N ASP A 105 -13.05 5.08 17.05
CA ASP A 105 -12.26 6.30 16.91
C ASP A 105 -12.38 6.94 15.52
N ARG A 106 -13.42 7.79 15.35
CA ARG A 106 -13.57 8.66 14.17
C ARG A 106 -12.37 9.58 13.96
N SER A 107 -11.59 9.84 15.02
CA SER A 107 -10.42 10.72 15.02
C SER A 107 -9.22 10.15 14.24
N GLU A 108 -9.00 8.84 14.32
CA GLU A 108 -7.89 8.15 13.64
C GLU A 108 -8.16 8.04 12.13
N GLY A 109 -9.38 7.72 11.72
CA GLY A 109 -9.77 7.67 10.30
C GLY A 109 -9.64 9.02 9.61
N TYR A 110 -10.00 10.12 10.29
CA TYR A 110 -9.80 11.48 9.78
C TYR A 110 -8.31 11.84 9.64
N SER A 111 -7.45 11.35 10.54
CA SER A 111 -6.01 11.59 10.51
C SER A 111 -5.35 10.85 9.34
N VAL A 112 -5.74 9.60 9.07
CA VAL A 112 -5.34 8.83 7.89
C VAL A 112 -5.76 9.55 6.60
N GLU A 113 -7.03 9.95 6.50
CA GLU A 113 -7.55 10.63 5.31
C GLU A 113 -6.87 11.98 5.08
N ARG A 114 -6.60 12.73 6.16
CA ARG A 114 -5.86 14.00 6.09
C ARG A 114 -4.42 13.80 5.59
N LEU A 115 -3.73 12.75 6.05
CA LEU A 115 -2.40 12.41 5.56
C LEU A 115 -2.43 12.00 4.08
N ILE A 116 -3.37 11.14 3.70
CA ILE A 116 -3.54 10.75 2.29
C ILE A 116 -3.77 11.99 1.42
N ARG A 117 -4.65 12.91 1.84
CA ARG A 117 -4.90 14.17 1.11
C ARG A 117 -3.64 15.04 1.03
N LYS A 118 -2.86 15.16 2.10
CA LYS A 118 -1.60 15.92 2.12
C LYS A 118 -0.61 15.41 1.07
N TYR A 119 -0.42 14.09 0.99
CA TYR A 119 0.56 13.48 0.08
C TYR A 119 0.03 13.25 -1.33
N ALA A 120 -1.28 13.07 -1.51
CA ALA A 120 -1.93 13.01 -2.82
C ALA A 120 -1.97 14.39 -3.49
N ALA A 121 -2.35 15.45 -2.75
CA ALA A 121 -2.42 16.80 -3.30
C ALA A 121 -1.04 17.37 -3.67
N ALA A 122 0.04 16.91 -3.03
CA ALA A 122 1.38 17.34 -3.34
C ALA A 122 1.91 16.81 -4.69
N TYR A 123 1.31 15.76 -5.25
CA TYR A 123 1.86 15.03 -6.40
C TYR A 123 0.83 14.62 -7.47
N MET A 124 -0.41 15.13 -7.41
CA MET A 124 -1.41 15.01 -8.48
C MET A 124 -1.32 16.14 -9.53
N ALA A 125 -0.11 16.49 -9.98
CA ALA A 125 0.12 17.51 -11.01
C ALA A 125 0.72 16.91 -12.28
#